data_AF-A0A5C9DJQ2-F1
#
_entry.id   AF-A0A5C9DJQ2-F1
#
_cell.length_a   1.000
_cell.length_b   1.000
_cell.length_c   1.000
_cell.angle_alpha   90.00
_cell.angle_beta   90.00
_cell.angle_gamma   90.00
#
_symmetry.space_group_name_H-M   'P 1'
#
loop_
_entity.id
_entity.type
_entity.pdbx_description
1 polymer ?
#
loop_
_entity_poly.entity_id
_entity_poly.type
_entity_poly.pdbx_seq_one_letter_code
_entity_poly.pdbx_strand_id
1 'polypeptide(L)'
;MLGALFGRKAKAKDYFAALVAVAGLYIITIGKGFSIAPGDLFVLAGSFFWALHILVISRFASEVDPIELSAGQFAVCGALSLIVAMIFEPQPFQGILSAAVPLLYGGIFSCGVAFTLQIVAQRHAPPAHASIILAMEGLFGALGGVLILSEPATARLFLGGALMLSAAIFSQISMEGKKARKA
;
A
#
# COMPACT_ATOMS: atom_id res chain seq x y z
N MET A 1 5.24 13.57 3.55
CA MET A 1 6.34 14.16 4.34
C MET A 1 7.70 13.81 3.75
N LEU A 2 8.05 12.52 3.59
CA LEU A 2 9.35 12.11 3.00
C LEU A 2 9.57 12.55 1.53
N GLY A 3 8.51 12.65 0.72
CA GLY A 3 8.63 13.10 -0.67
C GLY A 3 9.12 14.54 -0.86
N ALA A 4 9.01 15.38 0.18
CA ALA A 4 9.54 16.74 0.15
C ALA A 4 11.09 16.76 0.14
N LEU A 5 11.73 15.75 0.75
CA LEU A 5 13.19 15.56 0.71
C LEU A 5 13.71 15.16 -0.67
N PHE A 6 12.84 14.58 -1.52
CA PHE A 6 13.13 14.23 -2.91
C PHE A 6 12.63 15.29 -3.91
N GLY A 7 12.38 16.52 -3.45
CA GLY A 7 12.02 17.66 -4.32
C GLY A 7 10.57 17.67 -4.82
N ARG A 8 9.71 16.73 -4.39
CA ARG A 8 8.29 16.72 -4.76
C ARG A 8 7.46 17.51 -3.74
N LYS A 9 6.91 18.65 -4.17
CA LYS A 9 6.05 19.51 -3.34
C LYS A 9 4.65 18.92 -3.22
N ALA A 10 4.37 18.24 -2.11
CA ALA A 10 3.01 17.88 -1.73
C ALA A 10 2.22 19.16 -1.39
N LYS A 11 0.99 19.26 -1.88
CA LYS A 11 0.10 20.41 -1.61
C LYS A 11 -0.53 20.26 -0.23
N ALA A 12 -0.93 21.36 0.40
CA ALA A 12 -1.62 21.34 1.70
C ALA A 12 -2.87 20.44 1.69
N LYS A 13 -3.57 20.35 0.55
CA LYS A 13 -4.70 19.43 0.34
C LYS A 13 -4.34 17.96 0.51
N ASP A 14 -3.13 17.55 0.11
CA ASP A 14 -2.68 16.16 0.14
C ASP A 14 -2.40 15.74 1.58
N TYR A 15 -1.91 16.68 2.41
CA TYR A 15 -1.76 16.49 3.86
C TYR A 15 -3.10 16.33 4.56
N PHE A 16 -4.07 17.19 4.23
CA PHE A 16 -5.42 17.08 4.78
C PHE A 16 -6.07 15.75 4.40
N ALA A 17 -6.00 15.36 3.13
CA ALA A 17 -6.50 14.07 2.66
C ALA A 17 -5.83 12.89 3.40
N ALA A 18 -4.50 12.92 3.55
CA ALA A 18 -3.78 11.87 4.27
C ALA A 18 -4.24 11.76 5.74
N LEU A 19 -4.44 12.89 6.44
CA LEU A 19 -4.96 12.87 7.82
C LEU A 19 -6.36 12.29 7.91
N VAL A 20 -7.25 12.64 6.98
CA VAL A 20 -8.61 12.09 6.93
C VAL A 20 -8.59 10.59 6.62
N ALA A 21 -7.73 10.14 5.71
CA ALA A 21 -7.55 8.72 5.41
C ALA A 21 -7.03 7.93 6.63
N VAL A 22 -6.06 8.48 7.36
CA VAL A 22 -5.54 7.88 8.60
C VAL A 22 -6.62 7.79 9.68
N ALA A 23 -7.43 8.84 9.85
CA ALA A 23 -8.55 8.83 10.80
C ALA A 23 -9.60 7.77 10.41
N GLY A 24 -9.92 7.65 9.12
CA GLY A 24 -10.81 6.61 8.60
C GLY A 24 -10.28 5.21 8.86
N LEU A 25 -8.99 4.97 8.57
CA LEU A 25 -8.34 3.69 8.83
C LEU A 25 -8.34 3.35 10.32
N TYR A 26 -8.05 4.32 11.19
CA TYR A 26 -8.10 4.15 12.65
C TYR A 26 -9.49 3.73 13.15
N ILE A 27 -10.56 4.30 12.59
CA ILE A 27 -11.93 3.91 12.94
C ILE A 27 -12.22 2.45 12.56
N ILE A 28 -11.68 1.98 11.42
CA ILE A 28 -11.81 0.58 10.98
C ILE A 28 -11.01 -0.35 11.91
N THR A 29 -9.79 0.02 12.28
CA THR A 29 -8.84 -0.88 12.97
C THR A 29 -8.92 -0.85 14.49
N ILE A 30 -9.56 0.15 15.11
CA ILE A 30 -9.57 0.28 16.56
C ILE A 30 -10.29 -0.88 17.27
N GLY A 31 -9.51 -1.66 18.04
CA GLY A 31 -9.98 -2.73 18.90
C GLY A 31 -10.38 -2.28 20.30
N LYS A 32 -10.79 -3.24 21.15
CA LYS A 32 -11.10 -3.00 22.57
C LYS A 32 -9.80 -3.00 23.39
N GLY A 33 -9.08 -1.87 23.38
CA GLY A 33 -7.90 -1.64 24.22
C GLY A 33 -6.75 -1.00 23.45
N PHE A 34 -6.12 0.02 24.05
CA PHE A 34 -4.89 0.61 23.54
C PHE A 34 -3.72 -0.04 24.27
N SER A 35 -2.96 -0.89 23.57
CA SER A 35 -1.74 -1.49 24.09
C SER A 35 -0.67 -1.39 23.03
N ILE A 36 0.52 -0.93 23.42
CA ILE A 36 1.67 -0.91 22.53
C ILE A 36 2.33 -2.28 22.59
N ALA A 37 2.32 -3.00 21.48
CA ALA A 37 2.98 -4.28 21.33
C ALA A 37 4.40 -4.10 20.76
N PRO A 38 5.35 -5.01 21.02
CA PRO A 38 6.66 -4.98 20.35
C PRO A 38 6.56 -4.97 18.82
N GLY A 39 5.50 -5.57 18.27
CA GLY A 39 5.17 -5.55 16.84
C GLY A 39 4.96 -4.15 16.27
N ASP A 40 4.46 -3.20 17.06
CA ASP A 40 4.18 -1.84 16.59
C ASP A 40 5.45 -1.11 16.16
N LEU A 41 6.58 -1.38 16.83
CA LEU A 41 7.86 -0.79 16.45
C LEU A 41 8.34 -1.34 15.09
N PHE A 42 8.15 -2.63 14.84
CA PHE A 42 8.46 -3.24 13.54
C PHE A 42 7.56 -2.70 12.43
N VAL A 43 6.27 -2.50 12.69
CA VAL A 43 5.34 -1.87 11.74
C VAL A 43 5.76 -0.44 11.43
N LEU A 44 6.13 0.33 12.46
CA LEU A 44 6.55 1.72 12.29
C LEU A 44 7.85 1.81 11.48
N ALA A 45 8.85 0.97 11.79
CA ALA A 45 10.07 0.86 10.99
C ALA A 45 9.78 0.41 9.55
N GLY A 46 8.92 -0.60 9.36
CA GLY A 46 8.51 -1.10 8.04
C GLY A 46 7.81 -0.04 7.20
N SER A 47 6.92 0.76 7.80
CA SER A 47 6.21 1.85 7.12
C SER A 47 7.15 2.93 6.59
N PHE A 48 8.27 3.18 7.30
CA PHE A 48 9.30 4.10 6.83
C PHE A 48 10.03 3.56 5.59
N PHE A 49 10.45 2.30 5.61
CA PHE A 49 11.07 1.66 4.45
C PHE A 49 10.10 1.56 3.27
N TRP A 50 8.83 1.26 3.52
CA TRP A 50 7.78 1.24 2.51
C TRP A 50 7.58 2.61 1.87
N ALA A 51 7.53 3.68 2.67
CA ALA A 51 7.44 5.03 2.16
C ALA A 51 8.67 5.41 1.31
N LEU A 52 9.87 5.01 1.72
CA LEU A 52 11.08 5.19 0.91
C LEU A 52 11.01 4.41 -0.40
N HIS A 53 10.57 3.15 -0.35
CA HIS A 53 10.38 2.29 -1.52
C HIS A 53 9.42 2.89 -2.54
N ILE A 54 8.27 3.42 -2.10
CA ILE A 54 7.32 4.16 -2.95
C ILE A 54 8.01 5.36 -3.64
N LEU A 55 8.82 6.13 -2.92
CA LEU A 55 9.52 7.29 -3.48
C LEU A 55 10.60 6.90 -4.49
N VAL A 56 11.36 5.85 -4.18
CA VAL A 56 12.39 5.28 -5.05
C VAL A 56 11.75 4.76 -6.33
N ILE A 57 10.70 3.93 -6.24
CA ILE A 57 9.95 3.46 -7.42
C ILE A 57 9.45 4.65 -8.23
N SER A 58 8.83 5.64 -7.60
CA SER A 58 8.27 6.78 -8.32
C SER A 58 9.32 7.60 -9.09
N ARG A 59 10.60 7.48 -8.74
CA ARG A 59 11.73 8.06 -9.47
C ARG A 59 12.20 7.13 -10.59
N PHE A 60 12.54 5.89 -10.26
CA PHE A 60 13.09 4.93 -11.22
C PHE A 60 12.09 4.43 -12.27
N ALA A 61 10.80 4.37 -11.95
CA ALA A 61 9.75 3.99 -12.90
C ALA A 61 9.61 4.99 -14.06
N SER A 62 10.15 6.21 -13.93
CA SER A 62 10.24 7.16 -15.05
C SER A 62 11.49 6.98 -15.92
N GLU A 63 12.51 6.31 -15.40
CA GLU A 63 13.83 6.14 -16.03
C GLU A 63 14.00 4.74 -16.68
N VAL A 64 13.29 3.71 -16.17
CA VAL A 64 13.40 2.30 -16.60
C VAL A 64 12.01 1.73 -16.86
N ASP A 65 11.93 0.63 -17.63
CA ASP A 65 10.67 -0.10 -17.82
C ASP A 65 10.13 -0.64 -16.47
N PRO A 66 8.87 -0.33 -16.09
CA PRO A 66 8.25 -0.81 -14.86
C PRO A 66 8.27 -2.32 -14.66
N ILE A 67 8.16 -3.10 -15.74
CA ILE A 67 8.08 -4.57 -15.70
C ILE A 67 9.46 -5.16 -15.43
N GLU A 68 10.51 -4.59 -16.04
CA GLU A 68 11.88 -5.00 -15.75
C GLU A 68 12.26 -4.67 -14.30
N LEU A 69 11.86 -3.48 -13.82
CA LEU A 69 12.07 -3.05 -12.44
C LEU A 69 11.37 -4.00 -11.45
N SER A 70 10.10 -4.34 -11.71
CA SER A 70 9.34 -5.25 -10.85
C SER A 70 9.93 -6.67 -10.85
N ALA A 71 10.33 -7.18 -12.01
CA ALA A 71 10.94 -8.50 -12.13
C ALA A 71 12.25 -8.59 -11.32
N GLY A 72 13.11 -7.57 -11.43
CA GLY A 72 14.34 -7.48 -10.63
C GLY A 72 14.06 -7.41 -9.13
N GLN A 73 13.09 -6.61 -8.72
CA GLN A 73 12.69 -6.49 -7.30
C GLN A 73 12.21 -7.83 -6.72
N PHE A 74 11.36 -8.56 -7.43
CA PHE A 74 10.87 -9.86 -6.95
C PHE A 74 11.94 -10.94 -6.98
N ALA A 75 12.83 -10.94 -7.97
CA ALA A 75 13.95 -11.87 -8.00
C ALA A 75 14.88 -11.67 -6.79
N VAL A 76 15.27 -10.43 -6.50
CA VAL A 76 16.13 -10.11 -5.35
C VAL A 76 15.41 -10.39 -4.03
N CYS A 77 14.15 -9.95 -3.90
CA CYS A 77 13.37 -10.17 -2.69
C CYS A 77 13.13 -11.65 -2.41
N GLY A 78 12.80 -12.43 -3.45
CA GLY A 78 12.62 -13.88 -3.35
C GLY A 78 13.90 -14.61 -2.95
N ALA A 79 15.03 -14.26 -3.57
CA ALA A 79 16.32 -14.86 -3.23
C ALA A 79 16.75 -14.55 -1.79
N LEU A 80 16.64 -13.29 -1.35
CA LEU A 80 16.96 -12.90 0.02
C LEU A 80 16.01 -13.55 1.03
N SER A 81 14.72 -13.61 0.73
CA SER A 81 13.73 -14.26 1.60
C SER A 81 14.00 -15.75 1.75
N LEU A 82 14.40 -16.43 0.67
CA LEU A 82 14.80 -17.84 0.71
C LEU A 82 16.05 -18.05 1.56
N ILE A 83 17.06 -17.20 1.43
CA ILE A 83 18.28 -17.26 2.27
C ILE A 83 17.93 -17.11 3.75
N VAL A 84 17.08 -16.13 4.09
CA VAL A 84 16.63 -15.91 5.47
C VAL A 84 15.84 -17.11 5.99
N ALA A 85 14.92 -17.68 5.20
CA ALA A 85 14.17 -18.88 5.57
C ALA A 85 15.10 -20.05 5.88
N MET A 86 16.13 -20.28 5.05
CA MET A 86 17.10 -21.35 5.27
C MET A 86 17.97 -21.19 6.53
N ILE A 87 18.16 -19.95 7.01
CA ILE A 87 18.99 -19.66 8.20
C ILE A 87 18.16 -19.73 9.49
N PHE A 88 16.93 -19.21 9.46
CA PHE A 88 16.14 -18.99 10.67
C PHE A 88 14.99 -19.98 10.86
N GLU A 89 14.53 -20.66 9.80
CA GLU A 89 13.40 -21.57 9.87
C GLU A 89 13.87 -23.03 10.00
N PRO A 90 13.41 -23.78 11.01
CA PRO A 90 13.84 -25.18 11.22
C PRO A 90 13.47 -26.13 10.09
N GLN A 91 12.33 -25.90 9.41
CA GLN A 91 11.81 -26.76 8.34
C GLN A 91 11.15 -25.94 7.21
N PRO A 92 11.94 -25.19 6.41
CA PRO A 92 11.43 -24.16 5.49
C PRO A 92 10.55 -24.68 4.34
N PHE A 93 10.62 -25.98 4.04
CA PHE A 93 9.83 -26.60 2.96
C PHE A 93 8.63 -27.41 3.45
N GLN A 94 8.44 -27.51 4.77
CA GLN A 94 7.36 -28.31 5.32
C GLN A 94 6.01 -27.64 5.07
N GLY A 95 5.04 -28.38 4.54
CA GLY A 95 3.69 -27.85 4.29
C GLY A 95 3.57 -26.93 3.08
N ILE A 96 4.61 -26.79 2.24
CA ILE A 96 4.53 -26.02 1.00
C ILE A 96 3.41 -26.52 0.08
N LEU A 97 3.28 -27.85 -0.08
CA LEU A 97 2.21 -28.41 -0.91
C LEU A 97 0.82 -28.13 -0.34
N SER A 98 0.65 -28.19 0.98
CA SER A 98 -0.63 -27.85 1.62
C SER A 98 -0.97 -26.37 1.50
N ALA A 99 0.03 -25.49 1.45
CA ALA A 99 -0.12 -24.06 1.25
C ALA A 99 0.01 -23.64 -0.22
N ALA A 100 0.08 -24.57 -1.18
CA ALA A 100 0.38 -24.26 -2.58
C ALA A 100 -0.64 -23.29 -3.19
N VAL A 101 -1.94 -23.47 -2.89
CA VAL A 101 -3.00 -22.59 -3.39
C VAL A 101 -2.85 -21.14 -2.89
N PRO A 102 -2.78 -20.86 -1.57
CA PRO A 102 -2.56 -19.50 -1.09
C PRO A 102 -1.20 -18.92 -1.48
N LEU A 103 -0.15 -19.74 -1.58
CA LEU A 103 1.17 -19.29 -2.05
C LEU A 103 1.16 -18.87 -3.51
N LEU A 104 0.55 -19.67 -4.39
CA LEU A 104 0.42 -19.32 -5.81
C LEU A 104 -0.51 -18.13 -6.01
N TYR A 105 -1.62 -18.06 -5.27
CA TYR A 105 -2.53 -16.94 -5.34
C TYR A 105 -1.85 -15.64 -4.88
N GLY A 106 -1.23 -15.64 -3.69
CA GLY A 106 -0.51 -14.48 -3.17
C GLY A 106 0.70 -14.10 -4.03
N GLY A 107 1.48 -15.08 -4.48
CA GLY A 107 2.67 -14.85 -5.31
C GLY A 107 2.33 -14.29 -6.69
N ILE A 108 1.37 -14.87 -7.40
CA ILE A 108 1.02 -14.46 -8.76
C ILE A 108 0.18 -13.19 -8.75
N PHE A 109 -0.92 -13.16 -7.99
CA PHE A 109 -1.86 -12.05 -8.05
C PHE A 109 -1.43 -10.88 -7.18
N SER A 110 -0.99 -11.12 -5.94
CA SER A 110 -0.55 -10.04 -5.06
C SER A 110 0.83 -9.54 -5.47
N CYS A 111 1.84 -10.41 -5.47
CA CYS A 111 3.21 -9.99 -5.77
C CYS A 111 3.41 -9.69 -7.26
N GLY A 112 3.05 -10.63 -8.14
CA GLY A 112 3.25 -10.47 -9.58
C GLY A 112 2.40 -9.36 -10.18
N VAL A 113 1.08 -9.51 -10.14
CA VAL A 113 0.16 -8.60 -10.84
C VAL A 113 0.00 -7.27 -10.10
N ALA A 114 -0.41 -7.29 -8.82
CA ALA A 114 -0.81 -6.06 -8.13
C ALA A 114 0.37 -5.09 -7.93
N PHE A 115 1.54 -5.57 -7.50
CA PHE A 115 2.70 -4.68 -7.34
C PHE A 115 3.32 -4.23 -8.68
N THR A 116 3.25 -5.04 -9.74
CA THR A 116 3.66 -4.56 -11.08
C THR A 116 2.72 -3.45 -11.54
N LEU A 117 1.41 -3.63 -11.38
CA LEU A 117 0.42 -2.57 -11.65
C LEU A 117 0.65 -1.34 -10.77
N GLN A 118 1.04 -1.52 -9.51
CA GLN A 118 1.41 -0.41 -8.64
C GLN A 118 2.60 0.37 -9.22
N ILE A 119 3.67 -0.29 -9.66
CA ILE A 119 4.85 0.38 -10.24
C ILE A 119 4.47 1.12 -11.52
N VAL A 120 3.69 0.49 -12.40
CA VAL A 120 3.16 1.11 -13.62
C VAL A 120 2.30 2.33 -13.29
N ALA A 121 1.40 2.23 -12.30
CA ALA A 121 0.56 3.36 -11.87
C ALA A 121 1.40 4.49 -11.25
N GLN A 122 2.42 4.16 -10.45
CA GLN A 122 3.32 5.13 -9.81
C GLN A 122 4.20 5.89 -10.81
N ARG A 123 4.41 5.35 -12.02
CA ARG A 123 5.04 6.08 -13.13
C ARG A 123 4.21 7.29 -13.55
N HIS A 124 2.89 7.20 -13.49
CA HIS A 124 1.97 8.22 -13.97
C HIS A 124 1.30 9.03 -12.86
N ALA A 125 1.28 8.52 -11.62
CA ALA A 125 0.62 9.15 -10.49
C ALA A 125 1.60 9.85 -9.53
N PRO A 126 1.26 11.03 -8.99
CA PRO A 126 1.99 11.61 -7.87
C PRO A 126 2.06 10.64 -6.68
N PRO A 127 3.20 10.52 -5.97
CA PRO A 127 3.38 9.54 -4.91
C PRO A 127 2.37 9.68 -3.77
N ALA A 128 1.95 10.92 -3.48
CA ALA A 128 0.95 11.20 -2.46
C ALA A 128 -0.42 10.57 -2.82
N HIS A 129 -0.87 10.72 -4.06
CA HIS A 129 -2.12 10.13 -4.52
C HIS A 129 -2.02 8.61 -4.56
N ALA A 130 -0.90 8.08 -5.08
CA ALA A 130 -0.64 6.64 -5.09
C ALA A 130 -0.66 6.04 -3.67
N SER A 131 -0.02 6.70 -2.70
CA SER A 131 0.00 6.22 -1.30
C SER A 131 -1.39 6.22 -0.65
N ILE A 132 -2.24 7.21 -0.97
CA ILE A 132 -3.60 7.27 -0.42
C ILE A 132 -4.47 6.16 -1.03
N ILE A 133 -4.34 5.91 -2.33
CA ILE A 133 -5.05 4.80 -3.01
C ILE A 133 -4.57 3.45 -2.47
N LEU A 134 -3.26 3.25 -2.30
CA LEU A 134 -2.71 2.02 -1.71
C LEU A 134 -3.23 1.77 -0.30
N ALA A 135 -3.37 2.83 0.52
CA ALA A 135 -3.97 2.70 1.84
C ALA A 135 -5.42 2.18 1.80
N MET A 136 -6.15 2.33 0.69
CA MET A 136 -7.49 1.78 0.52
C MET A 136 -7.52 0.26 0.43
N GLU A 137 -6.40 -0.42 0.23
CA GLU A 137 -6.32 -1.88 0.28
C GLU A 137 -6.89 -2.42 1.60
N GLY A 138 -6.61 -1.76 2.72
CA GLY A 138 -7.15 -2.15 4.03
C GLY A 138 -8.68 -2.07 4.11
N LEU A 139 -9.31 -1.11 3.42
CA LEU A 139 -10.77 -1.02 3.32
C LEU A 139 -11.34 -2.19 2.50
N PHE A 140 -10.75 -2.48 1.35
CA PHE A 140 -11.19 -3.62 0.52
C PHE A 140 -10.93 -4.96 1.20
N GLY A 141 -9.83 -5.08 1.95
CA GLY A 141 -9.55 -6.25 2.79
C GLY A 141 -10.61 -6.46 3.87
N ALA A 142 -11.01 -5.40 4.58
CA ALA A 142 -12.08 -5.47 5.57
C ALA A 142 -13.45 -5.79 4.94
N LEU A 143 -13.75 -5.23 3.77
CA LEU A 143 -14.95 -5.61 2.99
C LEU A 143 -14.91 -7.08 2.55
N GLY A 144 -13.74 -7.58 2.15
CA GLY A 144 -13.51 -8.99 1.85
C GLY A 144 -13.74 -9.89 3.06
N GLY A 145 -13.32 -9.47 4.27
CA GLY A 145 -13.63 -10.16 5.53
C GLY A 145 -15.13 -10.28 5.77
N VAL A 146 -15.89 -9.21 5.56
CA VAL A 146 -17.36 -9.24 5.66
C VAL A 146 -18.00 -10.16 4.61
N LEU A 147 -17.56 -10.10 3.36
CA LEU A 147 -18.18 -10.83 2.26
C LEU A 147 -17.80 -12.32 2.21
N ILE A 148 -16.53 -12.64 2.45
CA ILE A 148 -15.96 -13.99 2.28
C ILE A 148 -15.92 -14.73 3.61
N LEU A 149 -15.49 -14.05 4.69
CA LEU A 149 -15.36 -14.66 6.03
C LEU A 149 -16.63 -14.48 6.89
N SER A 150 -17.67 -13.82 6.35
CA SER A 150 -18.92 -13.52 7.08
C SER A 150 -18.68 -12.74 8.38
N GLU A 151 -17.66 -11.89 8.42
CA GLU A 151 -17.42 -11.00 9.56
C GLU A 151 -18.56 -9.97 9.69
N PRO A 152 -18.89 -9.53 10.92
CA PRO A 152 -19.97 -8.59 11.13
C PRO A 152 -19.68 -7.24 10.45
N ALA A 153 -20.59 -6.82 9.58
CA ALA A 153 -20.57 -5.48 8.99
C ALA A 153 -20.86 -4.43 10.07
N THR A 154 -19.81 -3.84 10.62
CA THR A 154 -19.94 -2.84 11.69
C THR A 154 -20.15 -1.44 11.13
N ALA A 155 -20.82 -0.57 11.89
CA ALA A 155 -20.93 0.85 11.56
C ALA A 155 -19.56 1.54 11.40
N ARG A 156 -18.52 1.00 12.05
CA ARG A 156 -17.14 1.47 11.93
C ARG A 156 -16.57 1.27 10.53
N LEU A 157 -16.87 0.12 9.90
CA LEU A 157 -16.43 -0.17 8.53
C LEU A 157 -17.03 0.84 7.55
N PHE A 158 -18.32 1.13 7.66
CA PHE A 158 -18.98 2.11 6.81
C PHE A 158 -18.45 3.53 7.03
N LEU A 159 -18.34 3.98 8.28
CA LEU A 159 -17.88 5.32 8.60
C LEU A 159 -16.42 5.53 8.21
N GLY A 160 -15.54 4.61 8.63
CA GLY A 160 -14.12 4.66 8.30
C GLY A 160 -13.86 4.52 6.80
N GLY A 161 -14.60 3.63 6.14
CA GLY A 161 -14.52 3.44 4.68
C GLY A 161 -14.97 4.68 3.91
N ALA A 162 -16.07 5.32 4.31
CA ALA A 162 -16.52 6.57 3.71
C ALA A 162 -15.49 7.70 3.85
N LEU A 163 -14.83 7.80 5.01
CA LEU A 163 -13.76 8.78 5.24
C LEU A 163 -12.54 8.52 4.35
N MET A 164 -12.09 7.26 4.26
CA MET A 164 -10.96 6.88 3.40
C MET A 164 -11.26 7.14 1.92
N LEU A 165 -12.45 6.76 1.46
CA LEU A 165 -12.88 7.00 0.09
C LEU A 165 -12.98 8.50 -0.22
N SER A 166 -13.58 9.28 0.69
CA SER A 166 -13.70 10.73 0.54
C SER A 166 -12.31 11.40 0.50
N ALA A 167 -11.37 10.94 1.33
CA ALA A 167 -9.99 11.41 1.31
C ALA A 167 -9.29 11.10 -0.01
N ALA A 168 -9.46 9.89 -0.55
CA ALA A 168 -8.90 9.50 -1.84
C ALA A 168 -9.43 10.37 -2.98
N ILE A 169 -10.74 10.58 -3.03
CA ILE A 169 -11.40 11.46 -4.02
C ILE A 169 -10.91 12.90 -3.85
N PHE A 170 -10.93 13.45 -2.64
CA PHE A 170 -10.49 14.81 -2.35
C PHE A 170 -9.02 15.05 -2.72
N SER A 171 -8.15 14.07 -2.45
CA SER A 171 -6.74 14.10 -2.85
C SER A 171 -6.59 14.19 -4.37
N GLN A 172 -7.38 13.42 -5.12
CA GLN A 172 -7.33 13.41 -6.58
C GLN A 172 -7.96 14.65 -7.22
N ILE A 173 -8.89 15.32 -6.52
CA ILE A 173 -9.41 16.63 -6.93
C ILE A 173 -8.27 17.67 -6.79
N SER A 174 -7.44 17.76 -7.82
CA SER A 174 -6.50 18.85 -8.03
C SER A 174 -7.09 19.73 -9.12
N MET A 175 -7.13 21.03 -8.85
CA MET A 175 -7.54 22.11 -9.74
C MET A 175 -6.77 22.09 -11.09
N GLU A 176 -7.14 21.21 -12.02
CA GLU A 176 -6.85 21.35 -13.46
C GLU A 176 -7.96 22.14 -14.18
N GLY A 177 -8.71 22.95 -13.44
CA GLY A 177 -9.75 23.81 -13.98
C GLY A 177 -9.29 25.16 -14.54
N LYS A 178 -8.03 25.33 -15.01
CA LYS A 178 -7.61 26.59 -15.68
C LYS A 178 -6.28 26.51 -16.45
N LYS A 179 -6.22 25.76 -17.56
CA LYS A 179 -5.26 26.04 -18.66
C LYS A 179 -5.67 25.49 -20.04
N ALA A 180 -6.97 25.44 -20.33
CA ALA A 180 -7.47 25.39 -21.70
C ALA A 180 -8.23 26.70 -21.96
N ARG A 181 -7.93 27.36 -23.09
CA ARG A 181 -8.41 28.67 -23.55
C ARG A 181 -7.61 29.89 -23.07
N LYS A 182 -6.39 30.04 -23.59
CA LYS A 182 -6.05 31.30 -24.27
C LYS A 182 -6.23 31.04 -25.77
N ALA A 183 -7.23 31.72 -26.33
CA ALA A 183 -7.44 31.88 -27.75
C ALA A 183 -6.29 32.68 -28.37
#